data_AF-A0A2T7UNL0-F1
#
_entry.id   AF-A0A2T7UNL0-F1
#
_cell.length_a   1.000
_cell.length_b   1.000
_cell.length_c   1.000
_cell.angle_alpha   90.00
_cell.angle_beta   90.00
_cell.angle_gamma   90.00
#
_symmetry.space_group_name_H-M   'P 1'
#
loop_
_entity.id
_entity.type
_entity.pdbx_description
1 polymer ?
#
loop_
_entity_poly.entity_id
_entity_poly.type
_entity_poly.pdbx_seq_one_letter_code
_entity_poly.pdbx_strand_id
1 'polypeptide(L)'
;MTIFHKCLTALRPLALSLPLALMAALPAKAEYMGGGYLSDAYGCEASGWPVGTEMVRARLNARQLGGWTSELVLNFAVGGSNTYRFRGDVARAPRWHRVEGAVVWGRLYDLGSRTQIRILSVDLAPYMGGTISEHSPTIRLRARIRNFNGIQGCAVTATLMLNAWDQPGS
;
A
#
# COMPACT_ATOMS: atom_id res chain seq x y z
N MET A 1 -34.98 -67.51 -34.45
CA MET A 1 -33.56 -67.09 -34.52
C MET A 1 -33.37 -66.01 -33.47
N THR A 2 -32.75 -66.26 -32.31
CA THR A 2 -31.27 -66.29 -32.05
C THR A 2 -30.58 -64.98 -32.45
N ILE A 3 -29.71 -64.31 -31.68
CA ILE A 3 -28.99 -64.57 -30.42
C ILE A 3 -28.45 -63.21 -29.91
N PHE A 4 -28.41 -63.05 -28.58
CA PHE A 4 -27.60 -62.06 -27.85
C PHE A 4 -26.17 -61.96 -28.37
N HIS A 5 -25.57 -60.77 -28.54
CA HIS A 5 -24.12 -60.61 -28.35
C HIS A 5 -23.81 -59.24 -27.72
N LYS A 6 -23.29 -59.31 -26.49
CA LYS A 6 -22.53 -58.26 -25.81
C LYS A 6 -21.32 -57.90 -26.67
N CYS A 7 -21.02 -56.62 -26.82
CA CYS A 7 -19.66 -56.18 -27.10
C CYS A 7 -19.36 -54.95 -26.23
N LEU A 8 -18.79 -55.23 -25.05
CA LEU A 8 -18.05 -54.27 -24.25
C LEU A 8 -16.72 -54.01 -24.96
N THR A 9 -16.46 -52.76 -25.36
CA THR A 9 -15.12 -52.32 -25.77
C THR A 9 -14.77 -51.00 -25.10
N ALA A 10 -13.91 -51.14 -24.10
CA ALA A 10 -12.73 -50.33 -23.77
C ALA A 10 -12.83 -48.80 -23.76
N LEU A 11 -12.69 -48.27 -22.53
CA LEU A 11 -11.90 -47.11 -22.11
C LEU A 11 -11.44 -46.10 -23.18
N ARG A 12 -11.93 -44.85 -23.00
CA ARG A 12 -11.08 -43.66 -23.09
C ARG A 12 -11.37 -42.78 -21.87
N PRO A 13 -10.41 -42.55 -20.96
CA PRO A 13 -10.55 -41.48 -20.00
C PRO A 13 -10.27 -40.17 -20.75
N LEU A 14 -11.32 -39.40 -21.04
CA LEU A 14 -11.14 -37.98 -21.31
C LEU A 14 -10.81 -37.32 -19.97
N ALA A 15 -9.54 -37.42 -19.59
CA ALA A 15 -8.92 -36.49 -18.67
C ALA A 15 -8.95 -35.11 -19.34
N LEU A 16 -10.08 -34.41 -19.19
CA LEU A 16 -10.09 -32.97 -19.32
C LEU A 16 -9.34 -32.42 -18.11
N SER A 17 -8.02 -32.33 -18.30
CA SER A 17 -7.15 -31.39 -17.63
C SER A 17 -7.77 -30.00 -17.79
N LEU A 18 -8.62 -29.60 -16.83
CA LEU A 18 -8.90 -28.18 -16.64
C LEU A 18 -7.54 -27.53 -16.38
N PRO A 19 -7.11 -26.57 -17.22
CA PRO A 19 -5.83 -25.94 -17.02
C PRO A 19 -5.85 -25.24 -15.67
N LEU A 20 -4.73 -25.40 -14.96
CA LEU A 20 -4.33 -24.74 -13.73
C LEU A 20 -4.20 -23.21 -13.89
N ALA A 21 -5.08 -22.57 -14.67
CA ALA A 21 -5.05 -21.16 -15.02
C ALA A 21 -5.80 -20.26 -14.00
N LEU A 22 -6.34 -20.84 -12.92
CA LEU A 22 -7.07 -20.11 -11.88
C LEU A 22 -6.21 -19.70 -10.67
N MET A 23 -4.88 -19.92 -10.72
CA MET A 23 -3.98 -19.70 -9.59
C MET A 23 -2.74 -18.91 -10.02
N ALA A 24 -2.89 -17.60 -10.26
CA ALA A 24 -1.86 -16.57 -9.99
C ALA A 24 -2.22 -15.20 -10.59
N ALA A 25 -3.43 -14.68 -10.38
CA ALA A 25 -3.56 -13.22 -10.29
C ALA A 25 -3.08 -12.83 -8.89
N LEU A 26 -1.76 -12.81 -8.68
CA LEU A 26 -1.19 -12.14 -7.50
C LEU A 26 -1.77 -10.72 -7.47
N PRO A 27 -2.25 -10.22 -6.31
CA PRO A 27 -2.82 -8.89 -6.27
C PRO A 27 -1.75 -7.89 -6.69
N ALA A 28 -2.04 -7.11 -7.73
CA ALA A 28 -1.20 -6.03 -8.24
C ALA A 28 -0.64 -5.22 -7.08
N LYS A 29 0.66 -5.40 -6.83
CA LYS A 29 1.42 -4.75 -5.77
C LYS A 29 2.24 -3.69 -6.47
N ALA A 30 1.86 -2.44 -6.27
CA ALA A 30 2.67 -1.33 -6.77
C ALA A 30 3.55 -0.80 -5.63
N GLU A 31 4.86 -0.78 -5.87
CA GLU A 31 5.81 -0.12 -4.98
C GLU A 31 6.18 1.24 -5.56
N TYR A 32 6.19 2.26 -4.71
CA TYR A 32 6.58 3.60 -5.09
C TYR A 32 7.62 4.16 -4.12
N MET A 33 8.57 4.91 -4.65
CA MET A 33 9.61 5.56 -3.87
C MET A 33 9.83 7.00 -4.33
N GLY A 34 10.13 7.88 -3.38
CA GLY A 34 10.42 9.27 -3.70
C GLY A 34 10.63 10.08 -2.43
N GLY A 35 10.14 11.32 -2.43
CA GLY A 35 10.31 12.26 -1.33
C GLY A 35 9.05 13.08 -1.12
N GLY A 36 9.19 14.15 -0.34
CA GLY A 36 8.09 15.04 -0.02
C GLY A 36 8.37 15.86 1.22
N TYR A 37 7.31 16.35 1.85
CA TYR A 37 7.42 17.12 3.08
C TYR A 37 6.21 16.89 3.99
N LEU A 38 6.38 17.29 5.26
CA LEU A 38 5.31 17.37 6.24
C LEU A 38 4.79 18.81 6.31
N SER A 39 3.47 18.98 6.36
CA SER A 39 2.80 20.27 6.51
C SER A 39 1.65 20.19 7.51
N ASP A 40 1.03 21.34 7.79
CA ASP A 40 -0.15 21.47 8.64
C ASP A 40 0.03 20.80 10.02
N ALA A 41 1.25 20.88 10.57
CA ALA A 41 1.57 20.27 11.85
C ALA A 41 0.73 20.93 12.95
N TYR A 42 0.08 20.11 13.77
CA TYR A 42 -0.74 20.56 14.89
C TYR A 42 -0.42 19.73 16.13
N GLY A 43 -0.23 20.40 17.27
CA GLY A 43 0.04 19.74 18.56
C GLY A 43 1.39 19.04 18.69
N CYS A 44 2.23 19.06 17.65
CA CYS A 44 3.48 18.31 17.61
C CYS A 44 4.61 18.97 18.41
N GLU A 45 4.78 20.30 18.30
CA GLU A 45 5.80 21.05 19.04
C GLU A 45 5.62 20.92 20.56
N ALA A 46 4.40 21.18 21.03
CA ALA A 46 4.02 21.05 22.43
C ALA A 46 4.25 19.63 22.99
N SER A 47 4.30 18.63 22.11
CA SER A 47 4.50 17.22 22.46
C SER A 47 5.93 16.72 22.20
N GLY A 48 6.88 17.64 21.94
CA GLY A 48 8.31 17.34 21.83
C GLY A 48 8.78 16.85 20.46
N TRP A 49 7.94 16.94 19.41
CA TRP A 49 8.37 16.62 18.06
C TRP A 49 9.07 17.82 17.39
N PRO A 50 10.29 17.66 16.82
CA PRO A 50 10.97 18.73 16.12
C PRO A 50 10.26 19.05 14.78
N VAL A 51 9.57 20.19 14.75
CA VAL A 51 9.10 20.79 13.49
C VAL A 51 10.30 21.16 12.62
N GLY A 52 10.16 21.03 11.30
CA GLY A 52 11.26 21.28 10.36
C GLY A 52 12.21 20.10 10.13
N THR A 53 11.92 18.92 10.67
CA THR A 53 12.65 17.70 10.34
C THR A 53 12.50 17.38 8.85
N GLU A 54 13.61 17.33 8.13
CA GLU A 54 13.64 16.99 6.70
C GLU A 54 13.35 15.50 6.47
N MET A 55 12.41 15.23 5.56
CA MET A 55 12.13 13.88 5.09
C MET A 55 12.97 13.61 3.84
N VAL A 56 13.84 12.61 3.91
CA VAL A 56 14.78 12.27 2.83
C VAL A 56 14.21 11.26 1.85
N ARG A 57 13.28 10.41 2.31
CA ARG A 57 12.70 9.35 1.49
C ARG A 57 11.34 8.92 2.00
N ALA A 58 10.40 8.72 1.10
CA ALA A 58 9.15 8.04 1.35
C ALA A 58 9.04 6.80 0.44
N ARG A 59 8.46 5.72 0.99
CA ARG A 59 8.09 4.51 0.25
C ARG A 59 6.63 4.20 0.49
N LEU A 60 5.92 3.85 -0.57
CA LEU A 60 4.54 3.36 -0.50
C LEU A 60 4.47 1.98 -1.15
N ASN A 61 4.01 0.99 -0.40
CA ASN A 61 3.59 -0.29 -0.94
C ASN A 61 2.06 -0.27 -1.00
N ALA A 62 1.52 0.07 -2.17
CA ALA A 62 0.08 0.21 -2.38
C ALA A 62 -0.53 -1.16 -2.72
N ARG A 63 -1.50 -1.61 -1.92
CA ARG A 63 -2.30 -2.80 -2.22
C ARG A 63 -3.66 -2.36 -2.77
N GLN A 64 -3.80 -2.37 -4.09
CA GLN A 64 -4.96 -1.77 -4.76
C GLN A 64 -6.13 -2.74 -4.94
N LEU A 65 -5.86 -4.05 -5.00
CA LEU A 65 -6.90 -5.08 -5.12
C LEU A 65 -7.21 -5.71 -3.76
N GLY A 66 -8.48 -6.03 -3.47
CA GLY A 66 -8.85 -6.93 -2.35
C GLY A 66 -8.82 -6.35 -0.93
N GLY A 67 -8.54 -5.06 -0.73
CA GLY A 67 -8.58 -4.43 0.61
C GLY A 67 -7.54 -5.00 1.58
N TRP A 68 -6.36 -5.34 1.07
CA TRP A 68 -5.21 -5.78 1.85
C TRP A 68 -4.49 -4.62 2.55
N THR A 69 -3.40 -4.92 3.25
CA THR A 69 -2.61 -3.94 4.00
C THR A 69 -1.69 -3.15 3.07
N SER A 70 -1.97 -1.86 2.94
CA SER A 70 -1.05 -0.88 2.35
C SER A 70 -0.04 -0.43 3.41
N GLU A 71 1.18 -0.10 2.98
CA GLU A 71 2.25 0.35 3.86
C GLU A 71 2.87 1.65 3.35
N LEU A 72 2.96 2.65 4.22
CA LEU A 72 3.65 3.92 3.97
C LEU A 72 4.83 4.04 4.95
N VAL A 73 6.04 4.20 4.42
CA VAL A 73 7.26 4.42 5.21
C VAL A 73 7.78 5.84 4.94
N LEU A 74 8.02 6.61 5.99
CA LEU A 74 8.61 7.94 5.94
C LEU A 74 9.97 7.91 6.63
N ASN A 75 11.04 8.31 5.94
CA ASN A 75 12.40 8.34 6.47
C ASN A 75 12.92 9.77 6.53
N PHE A 76 13.64 10.08 7.60
CA PHE A 76 14.04 11.43 7.95
C PHE A 76 15.56 11.56 8.05
N ALA A 77 16.09 12.75 7.74
CA ALA A 77 17.52 13.02 7.65
C ALA A 77 18.29 12.69 8.94
N VAL A 78 17.65 12.90 10.09
CA VAL A 78 18.22 12.64 11.42
C VAL A 78 18.15 11.16 11.84
N GLY A 79 18.06 10.24 10.88
CA GLY A 79 18.08 8.79 11.12
C GLY A 79 16.75 8.20 11.61
N GLY A 80 15.67 8.97 11.52
CA GLY A 80 14.34 8.56 11.96
C GLY A 80 13.52 7.85 10.87
N SER A 81 12.64 6.92 11.25
CA SER A 81 11.72 6.26 10.31
C SER A 81 10.36 5.97 10.93
N ASN A 82 9.28 6.24 10.19
CA ASN A 82 7.91 5.94 10.60
C ASN A 82 7.26 5.01 9.58
N THR A 83 6.81 3.84 10.01
CA THR A 83 6.14 2.84 9.18
C THR A 83 4.68 2.74 9.54
N TYR A 84 3.79 3.01 8.58
CA TYR A 84 2.34 3.03 8.73
C TYR A 84 1.70 1.93 7.87
N ARG A 85 1.18 0.88 8.49
CA ARG A 85 0.44 -0.21 7.83
C ARG A 85 -1.05 -0.07 8.10
N PHE A 86 -1.85 0.01 7.05
CA PHE A 86 -3.29 0.17 7.19
C PHE A 86 -4.03 -0.65 6.13
N ARG A 87 -5.17 -1.22 6.53
CA ARG A 87 -5.98 -2.04 5.64
C ARG A 87 -6.84 -1.16 4.74
N GLY A 88 -6.60 -1.21 3.43
CA GLY A 88 -7.35 -0.46 2.42
C GLY A 88 -6.56 -0.12 1.17
N ASP A 89 -7.30 0.10 0.09
CA ASP A 89 -6.78 0.66 -1.16
C ASP A 89 -6.55 2.17 -1.01
N VAL A 90 -5.32 2.61 -1.27
CA VAL A 90 -4.88 4.01 -1.17
C VAL A 90 -5.75 4.93 -2.05
N ALA A 91 -6.18 4.46 -3.23
CA ALA A 91 -7.01 5.26 -4.14
C ALA A 91 -8.46 5.43 -3.65
N ARG A 92 -8.93 4.57 -2.74
CA ARG A 92 -10.32 4.51 -2.24
C ARG A 92 -10.41 4.65 -0.72
N ALA A 93 -9.41 5.26 -0.08
CA ALA A 93 -9.30 5.39 1.38
C ALA A 93 -9.52 6.82 1.91
N PRO A 94 -10.65 7.50 1.61
CA PRO A 94 -10.91 8.86 2.09
C PRO A 94 -11.35 8.91 3.55
N ARG A 95 -11.38 7.78 4.28
CA ARG A 95 -11.78 7.68 5.70
C ARG A 95 -10.56 7.50 6.59
N TRP A 96 -10.75 7.62 7.90
CA TRP A 96 -9.70 7.27 8.86
C TRP A 96 -9.51 5.76 8.95
N HIS A 97 -8.28 5.31 8.77
CA HIS A 97 -7.84 3.94 9.00
C HIS A 97 -6.96 3.90 10.24
N ARG A 98 -7.20 2.93 11.11
CA ARG A 98 -6.23 2.61 12.16
C ARG A 98 -4.98 2.06 11.51
N VAL A 99 -3.85 2.38 12.13
CA VAL A 99 -2.55 2.01 11.64
C VAL A 99 -1.88 1.06 12.62
N GLU A 100 -1.27 0.02 12.07
CA GLU A 100 -0.29 -0.82 12.74
C GLU A 100 1.08 -0.43 12.24
N GLY A 101 2.11 -0.46 13.08
CA GLY A 101 3.46 -0.16 12.63
C GLY A 101 4.33 0.35 13.75
N ALA A 102 5.45 0.96 13.35
CA ALA A 102 6.48 1.34 14.29
C ALA A 102 7.20 2.62 13.85
N VAL A 103 7.89 3.20 14.82
CA VAL A 103 8.63 4.44 14.76
C VAL A 103 10.04 4.15 15.28
N VAL A 104 11.07 4.51 14.52
CA VAL A 104 12.48 4.32 14.88
C VAL A 104 13.12 5.70 14.99
N TRP A 105 13.44 6.13 16.21
CA TRP A 105 14.09 7.41 16.51
C TRP A 105 15.04 7.23 17.69
N GLY A 106 16.27 6.80 17.41
CA GLY A 106 17.23 6.34 18.42
C GLY A 106 16.83 5.05 19.15
N ARG A 107 15.52 4.73 19.21
CA ARG A 107 14.92 3.49 19.69
C ARG A 107 13.68 3.15 18.85
N LEU A 108 13.31 1.87 18.83
CA LEU A 108 12.10 1.37 18.18
C LEU A 108 10.91 1.49 19.15
N TYR A 109 9.81 2.05 18.66
CA TYR A 109 8.53 2.18 19.37
C TYR A 109 7.39 1.70 18.48
N ASP A 110 6.43 0.99 19.04
CA ASP A 110 5.19 0.69 18.30
C ASP A 110 4.33 1.95 18.18
N LEU A 111 3.78 2.16 17.00
CA LEU A 111 2.69 3.10 16.79
C LEU A 111 1.47 2.52 17.49
N GLY A 112 1.23 2.93 18.73
CA GLY A 112 0.09 2.45 19.50
C GLY A 112 -1.23 2.53 18.71
N SER A 113 -2.23 1.74 19.13
CA SER A 113 -3.50 1.51 18.41
C SER A 113 -4.36 2.76 18.11
N ARG A 114 -3.95 3.92 18.59
CA ARG A 114 -4.59 5.23 18.39
C ARG A 114 -4.10 5.94 17.13
N THR A 115 -3.01 5.50 16.51
CA THR A 115 -2.49 6.13 15.29
C THR A 115 -3.45 5.90 14.12
N GLN A 116 -3.75 6.97 13.38
CA GLN A 116 -4.70 6.90 12.27
C GLN A 116 -4.15 7.62 11.05
N ILE A 117 -4.44 7.09 9.87
CA ILE A 117 -4.13 7.70 8.58
C ILE A 117 -5.40 7.88 7.77
N ARG A 118 -5.49 9.00 7.05
CA ARG A 118 -6.56 9.27 6.09
C ARG A 118 -5.93 9.76 4.79
N ILE A 119 -6.24 9.11 3.69
CA ILE A 119 -5.79 9.57 2.38
C ILE A 119 -6.70 10.74 1.96
N LEU A 120 -6.11 11.91 1.74
CA LEU A 120 -6.84 13.11 1.36
C LEU A 120 -7.00 13.20 -0.15
N SER A 121 -5.93 12.92 -0.88
CA SER A 121 -5.93 12.90 -2.33
C SER A 121 -4.81 12.01 -2.85
N VAL A 122 -5.08 11.33 -3.95
CA VAL A 122 -4.09 10.64 -4.77
C VAL A 122 -4.27 11.18 -6.17
N ASP A 123 -3.22 11.77 -6.71
CA ASP A 123 -3.17 12.17 -8.12
C ASP A 123 -2.25 11.20 -8.85
N LEU A 124 -2.86 10.46 -9.77
CA LEU A 124 -2.22 9.52 -10.67
C LEU A 124 -2.22 10.21 -12.04
N ALA A 125 -1.09 10.78 -12.47
CA ALA A 125 -1.02 11.38 -13.81
C ALA A 125 -1.34 10.32 -14.89
N PRO A 126 -2.02 10.71 -15.99
CA PRO A 126 -3.46 10.83 -16.07
C PRO A 126 -4.14 9.51 -16.47
N TYR A 127 -5.19 9.22 -15.73
CA TYR A 127 -6.22 8.22 -15.97
C TYR A 127 -7.00 8.53 -17.26
N MET A 128 -6.93 7.66 -18.27
CA MET A 128 -7.91 7.58 -19.37
C MET A 128 -8.61 6.22 -19.28
N GLY A 129 -9.64 6.15 -18.43
CA GLY A 129 -10.62 5.06 -18.41
C GLY A 129 -10.26 3.85 -17.55
N GLY A 130 -11.06 3.62 -16.50
CA GLY A 130 -11.35 2.31 -15.88
C GLY A 130 -10.25 1.61 -15.09
N THR A 131 -8.99 1.74 -15.47
CA THR A 131 -7.88 0.93 -14.96
C THR A 131 -6.74 1.80 -14.47
N ILE A 132 -6.25 1.52 -13.26
CA ILE A 132 -4.99 2.08 -12.78
C ILE A 132 -3.90 1.49 -13.67
N SER A 133 -3.23 2.34 -14.46
CA SER A 133 -2.07 1.92 -15.22
C SER A 133 -0.94 1.62 -14.24
N GLU A 134 -0.51 0.36 -14.18
CA GLU A 134 0.74 -0.05 -13.51
C GLU A 134 1.96 0.73 -14.05
N HIS A 135 1.79 1.43 -15.18
CA HIS A 135 2.84 2.18 -15.89
C HIS A 135 2.79 3.69 -15.59
N SER A 136 2.03 4.17 -14.59
CA SER A 136 2.09 5.58 -14.18
C SER A 136 3.38 5.82 -13.39
N PRO A 137 4.37 6.54 -13.96
CA PRO A 137 5.70 6.61 -13.37
C PRO A 137 5.74 7.48 -12.12
N THR A 138 4.71 8.28 -11.85
CA THR A 138 4.67 9.24 -10.74
C THR A 138 3.27 9.35 -10.14
N ILE A 139 3.19 9.26 -8.82
CA ILE A 139 1.99 9.52 -8.03
C ILE A 139 2.23 10.66 -7.04
N ARG A 140 1.22 11.49 -6.85
CA ARG A 140 1.17 12.51 -5.81
C ARG A 140 0.20 12.07 -4.73
N LEU A 141 0.71 11.82 -3.53
CA LEU A 141 -0.08 11.36 -2.38
C LEU A 141 -0.13 12.45 -1.32
N ARG A 142 -1.33 12.80 -0.86
CA ARG A 142 -1.54 13.58 0.37
C ARG A 142 -2.25 12.72 1.40
N ALA A 143 -1.64 12.55 2.56
CA ALA A 143 -2.21 11.79 3.66
C ALA A 143 -2.17 12.60 4.96
N ARG A 144 -3.29 12.65 5.69
CA ARG A 144 -3.34 13.18 7.06
C ARG A 144 -3.05 12.04 8.03
N ILE A 145 -2.13 12.27 8.96
CA ILE A 145 -1.76 11.31 10.01
C ILE A 145 -2.07 11.94 11.36
N ARG A 146 -2.82 11.22 12.20
CA ARG A 146 -3.11 11.57 13.60
C ARG A 146 -2.31 10.68 14.53
N ASN A 147 -1.94 11.26 15.66
CA ASN A 147 -0.98 10.69 16.60
C ASN A 147 0.33 10.33 15.89
N PHE A 148 0.79 11.28 15.07
CA PHE A 148 2.00 11.14 14.29
C PHE A 148 3.19 10.87 15.21
N ASN A 149 4.11 10.01 14.75
CA ASN A 149 5.21 9.50 15.55
C ASN A 149 4.79 8.75 16.84
N GLY A 150 3.54 8.31 16.96
CA GLY A 150 2.98 7.71 18.18
C GLY A 150 2.62 8.73 19.26
N ILE A 151 2.78 10.02 18.98
CA ILE A 151 2.61 11.12 19.94
C ILE A 151 1.15 11.55 19.97
N GLN A 152 0.48 11.37 21.11
CA GLN A 152 -0.93 11.72 21.25
C GLN A 152 -1.18 13.21 21.00
N GLY A 153 -2.12 13.54 20.12
CA GLY A 153 -2.49 14.93 19.79
C GLY A 153 -1.63 15.57 18.70
N CYS A 154 -0.50 14.96 18.30
CA CYS A 154 0.29 15.40 17.15
C CYS A 154 -0.34 14.92 15.85
N ALA A 155 -0.59 15.83 14.91
CA ALA A 155 -1.10 15.51 13.59
C ALA A 155 -0.37 16.28 12.48
N VAL A 156 -0.09 15.61 11.37
CA VAL A 156 0.61 16.17 10.21
C VAL A 156 -0.08 15.77 8.91
N THR A 157 0.16 16.54 7.86
CA THR A 157 -0.15 16.16 6.49
C THR A 157 1.16 15.80 5.79
N ALA A 158 1.29 14.57 5.31
CA ALA A 158 2.38 14.16 4.44
C ALA A 158 1.99 14.42 2.98
N THR A 159 2.77 15.24 2.28
CA THR A 159 2.63 15.51 0.84
C THR A 159 3.81 14.91 0.11
N LEU A 160 3.57 13.87 -0.71
CA LEU A 160 4.59 12.99 -1.25
C LEU A 160 4.54 12.97 -2.77
N MET A 161 5.70 13.11 -3.41
CA MET A 161 5.91 12.81 -4.84
C MET A 161 6.65 11.47 -4.90
N LEU A 162 5.99 10.43 -5.41
CA LEU A 162 6.53 9.08 -5.43
C LEU A 162 6.57 8.57 -6.86
N ASN A 163 7.66 7.93 -7.26
CA ASN A 163 7.79 7.32 -8.56
C ASN A 163 7.60 5.80 -8.46
N ALA A 164 7.11 5.19 -9.54
CA ALA A 164 7.04 3.74 -9.65
C ALA A 164 8.43 3.16 -9.41
N TRP A 165 8.53 2.21 -8.48
CA TRP A 165 9.75 1.51 -8.14
C TRP A 165 9.70 0.14 -8.81
N ASP A 166 9.97 0.10 -10.12
CA ASP A 166 9.92 -1.14 -10.88
C ASP A 166 11.26 -1.85 -10.99
N GLN A 167 11.10 -3.17 -11.01
CA GLN A 167 12.08 -4.23 -11.09
C GLN A 167 13.03 -4.06 -12.29
N PRO A 168 14.28 -4.56 -12.22
CA PRO A 168 15.20 -4.53 -13.35
C PRO A 168 14.58 -5.21 -14.58
N GLY A 169 14.37 -4.46 -15.67
CA GLY A 169 14.05 -5.03 -16.99
C GLY A 169 13.02 -4.31 -17.88
N SER A 170 12.93 -2.98 -17.89
CA SER A 170 12.27 -2.25 -18.98
C SER A 170 13.15 -2.18 -20.23
#